data_AF-A0A263BYG9-F1
#
_entry.id   AF-A0A263BYG9-F1
#
_cell.length_a   1.000
_cell.length_b   1.000
_cell.length_c   1.000
_cell.angle_alpha   90.00
_cell.angle_beta   90.00
_cell.angle_gamma   90.00
#
_symmetry.space_group_name_H-M   'P 1'
#
loop_
_entity.id
_entity.type
_entity.pdbx_description
1 polymer ?
#
loop_
_entity_poly.entity_id
_entity_poly.type
_entity_poly.pdbx_seq_one_letter_code
_entity_poly.pdbx_strand_id
1 'polypeptide(L)'
;MKKVTVLIISAVIVVFLASCGTTQSVKKTEKYTGFVSEENILEVEAEAIWNKEENVYDVTATITNLTDEMIQIIFDCGALISYTGKVRPEICDTAYSQGLEAGQSTKTTIKIKEEDFKVNNEDFMLFVEYEVADSGVSKMGFQLRAR
;
A
#
# COMPACT_ATOMS: atom_id res chain seq x y z
N MET A 1 -63.82 -31.01 -49.66
CA MET A 1 -62.37 -31.32 -49.75
C MET A 1 -61.57 -30.04 -49.48
N LYS A 2 -60.70 -30.12 -48.47
CA LYS A 2 -59.53 -29.31 -48.10
C LYS A 2 -59.62 -27.77 -48.20
N LYS A 3 -59.84 -27.14 -47.03
CA LYS A 3 -59.44 -25.76 -46.70
C LYS A 3 -57.91 -25.69 -46.72
N VAL A 4 -57.33 -24.76 -47.48
CA VAL A 4 -55.90 -24.47 -47.47
C VAL A 4 -55.64 -23.43 -46.39
N THR A 5 -55.03 -23.86 -45.29
CA THR A 5 -54.55 -22.99 -44.22
C THR A 5 -53.16 -22.48 -44.60
N VAL A 6 -53.03 -21.18 -44.85
CA VAL A 6 -51.73 -20.54 -45.05
C VAL A 6 -51.08 -20.35 -43.69
N LEU A 7 -50.04 -21.13 -43.42
CA LEU A 7 -49.17 -21.00 -42.24
C LEU A 7 -48.20 -19.84 -42.47
N ILE A 8 -48.41 -18.74 -41.76
CA ILE A 8 -47.45 -17.64 -41.64
C ILE A 8 -46.30 -18.14 -40.77
N ILE A 9 -45.20 -18.56 -41.39
CA ILE A 9 -43.96 -18.89 -40.67
C ILE A 9 -43.27 -17.55 -40.35
N SER A 10 -43.56 -17.03 -39.16
CA SER A 10 -42.83 -15.92 -38.56
C SER A 10 -41.49 -16.45 -38.04
N ALA A 11 -40.45 -16.40 -38.88
CA ALA A 11 -39.09 -16.68 -38.46
C ALA A 11 -38.55 -15.44 -37.73
N VAL A 12 -38.77 -15.41 -36.41
CA VAL A 12 -38.16 -14.43 -35.50
C VAL A 12 -36.66 -14.69 -35.48
N ILE A 13 -35.92 -13.88 -36.22
CA ILE A 13 -34.45 -13.81 -36.12
C ILE A 13 -34.14 -13.11 -34.81
N VAL A 14 -33.89 -13.88 -33.75
CA VAL A 14 -33.35 -13.39 -32.48
C VAL A 14 -31.89 -13.03 -32.73
N VAL A 15 -31.63 -11.74 -32.92
CA VAL A 15 -30.28 -11.20 -32.99
C VAL A 15 -29.66 -11.32 -31.59
N PHE A 16 -28.77 -12.31 -31.42
CA PHE A 16 -27.84 -12.36 -30.31
C PHE A 16 -26.84 -11.21 -30.47
N LEU A 17 -27.23 -10.01 -30.02
CA LEU A 17 -26.30 -8.91 -29.82
C LEU A 17 -25.42 -9.27 -28.61
N ALA A 18 -24.20 -9.67 -28.97
CA ALA A 18 -22.96 -9.61 -28.21
C ALA A 18 -23.16 -9.36 -26.71
N SER A 19 -22.93 -10.41 -25.94
CA SER A 19 -22.43 -10.32 -24.57
C SER A 19 -21.29 -9.29 -24.54
N CYS A 20 -21.63 -8.06 -24.17
CA CYS A 20 -20.66 -7.09 -23.72
C CYS A 20 -20.15 -7.68 -22.41
N GLY A 21 -19.08 -8.49 -22.51
CA GLY A 21 -18.36 -9.00 -21.36
C GLY A 21 -18.09 -7.80 -20.49
N THR A 22 -18.73 -7.78 -19.32
CA THR A 22 -18.52 -6.74 -18.33
C THR A 22 -17.04 -6.77 -18.00
N THR A 23 -16.27 -5.85 -18.58
CA THR A 23 -14.90 -5.60 -18.16
C THR A 23 -15.01 -5.26 -16.68
N GLN A 24 -14.66 -6.22 -15.81
CA GLN A 24 -14.57 -5.99 -14.39
C GLN A 24 -13.52 -4.89 -14.21
N SER A 25 -13.98 -3.65 -14.04
CA SER A 25 -13.15 -2.63 -13.45
C SER A 25 -12.87 -3.11 -12.03
N VAL A 26 -11.69 -3.71 -11.84
CA VAL A 26 -11.17 -4.04 -10.52
C VAL A 26 -11.26 -2.74 -9.72
N LYS A 27 -12.19 -2.69 -8.76
CA LYS A 27 -12.36 -1.51 -7.91
C LYS A 27 -11.04 -1.28 -7.20
N LYS A 28 -10.36 -0.20 -7.55
CA LYS A 28 -9.13 0.21 -6.90
C LYS A 28 -9.43 0.52 -5.45
N THR A 29 -8.74 -0.13 -4.53
CA THR A 29 -8.89 0.12 -3.10
C THR A 29 -8.45 1.55 -2.80
N GLU A 30 -9.34 2.32 -2.17
CA GLU A 30 -9.11 3.74 -1.88
C GLU A 30 -8.25 3.95 -0.63
N LYS A 31 -8.21 2.98 0.29
CA LYS A 31 -7.45 3.05 1.54
C LYS A 31 -6.81 1.71 1.93
N TYR A 32 -5.55 1.76 2.33
CA TYR A 32 -4.86 0.67 3.02
C TYR A 32 -4.40 1.12 4.39
N THR A 33 -4.26 0.18 5.33
CA THR A 33 -3.76 0.44 6.68
C THR A 33 -2.85 -0.68 7.17
N GLY A 34 -1.87 -0.34 8.01
CA GLY A 34 -1.01 -1.30 8.69
C GLY A 34 -0.70 -0.84 10.12
N PHE A 35 -0.44 -1.82 10.98
CA PHE A 35 -0.04 -1.63 12.37
C PHE A 35 0.99 -2.70 12.73
N VAL A 36 2.05 -2.32 13.42
CA VAL A 36 2.99 -3.24 14.05
C VAL A 36 3.48 -2.64 15.37
N SER A 37 3.70 -3.50 16.35
CA SER A 37 4.33 -3.14 17.61
C SER A 37 5.33 -4.23 17.97
N GLU A 38 6.55 -3.83 18.30
CA GLU A 38 7.58 -4.71 18.85
C GLU A 38 7.65 -4.48 20.36
N GLU A 39 7.70 -5.56 21.13
CA GLU A 39 7.48 -5.64 22.59
C GLU A 39 8.01 -4.43 23.38
N ASN A 40 7.16 -3.40 23.53
CA ASN A 40 7.45 -2.14 24.22
C ASN A 40 8.63 -1.32 23.68
N ILE A 41 9.04 -1.54 22.43
CA ILE A 41 10.12 -0.76 21.79
C ILE A 41 9.53 0.33 20.90
N LEU A 42 8.77 -0.08 19.89
CA LEU A 42 8.34 0.81 18.83
C LEU A 42 6.98 0.37 18.31
N GLU A 43 6.12 1.35 18.06
CA GLU A 43 4.83 1.18 17.41
C GLU A 43 4.85 1.95 16.08
N VAL A 44 4.40 1.30 15.01
CA VAL A 44 4.22 1.95 13.70
C VAL A 44 2.79 1.76 13.25
N GLU A 45 2.13 2.89 13.01
CA GLU A 45 0.84 2.96 12.33
C GLU A 45 1.04 3.57 10.96
N ALA A 46 0.45 3.00 9.91
CA ALA A 46 0.46 3.66 8.61
C ALA A 46 -0.84 3.52 7.84
N GLU A 47 -1.10 4.51 7.00
CA GLU A 47 -2.18 4.52 6.03
C GLU A 47 -1.68 4.91 4.65
N ALA A 48 -2.24 4.28 3.61
CA ALA A 48 -2.06 4.71 2.23
C ALA A 48 -3.41 5.11 1.66
N ILE A 49 -3.50 6.33 1.15
CA ILE A 49 -4.72 6.88 0.56
C ILE A 49 -4.46 7.17 -0.91
N TRP A 50 -5.37 6.71 -1.78
CA TRP A 50 -5.25 6.98 -3.21
C TRP A 50 -5.56 8.45 -3.54
N ASN A 51 -4.55 9.17 -4.04
CA ASN A 51 -4.69 10.51 -4.56
C ASN A 51 -4.96 10.47 -6.08
N LYS A 52 -6.24 10.70 -6.44
CA LYS A 52 -6.72 10.63 -7.83
C LYS A 52 -6.13 11.73 -8.72
N GLU A 53 -5.83 12.90 -8.16
CA GLU A 53 -5.33 14.06 -8.93
C GLU A 53 -3.88 13.86 -9.34
N GLU A 54 -3.06 13.36 -8.43
CA GLU A 54 -1.63 13.14 -8.65
C GLU A 54 -1.29 11.74 -9.16
N ASN A 55 -2.26 10.82 -9.17
CA ASN A 55 -2.09 9.43 -9.56
C ASN A 55 -1.03 8.70 -8.70
N VAL A 56 -1.05 8.94 -7.39
CA VAL A 56 -0.14 8.34 -6.38
C VAL A 56 -0.90 7.89 -5.14
N TYR A 57 -0.30 7.00 -4.36
CA TYR A 57 -0.69 6.74 -2.97
C TYR A 57 0.08 7.70 -2.06
N ASP A 58 -0.66 8.49 -1.28
CA ASP A 58 -0.13 9.24 -0.16
C ASP A 58 -0.02 8.29 1.03
N VAL A 59 1.21 7.84 1.32
CA VAL A 59 1.49 6.89 2.41
C VAL A 59 2.03 7.65 3.60
N THR A 60 1.28 7.63 4.68
CA THR A 60 1.61 8.32 5.92
C THR A 60 1.88 7.28 7.00
N ALA A 61 3.01 7.37 7.69
CA ALA A 61 3.23 6.58 8.92
C ALA A 61 3.58 7.47 10.11
N THR A 62 3.11 7.01 11.26
CA THR A 62 3.41 7.52 12.59
C THR A 62 4.22 6.46 13.32
N ILE A 63 5.38 6.84 13.82
CA ILE A 63 6.28 5.97 14.59
C ILE A 63 6.31 6.51 16.01
N THR A 64 6.05 5.67 17.00
CA THR A 64 6.01 6.03 18.41
C THR A 64 7.08 5.23 19.17
N ASN A 65 7.90 5.92 19.94
CA ASN A 65 8.82 5.29 20.89
C ASN A 65 8.05 4.83 22.13
N LEU A 66 8.04 3.52 22.37
CA LEU A 66 7.38 2.91 23.54
C LEU A 66 8.34 2.65 24.70
N THR A 67 9.65 2.86 24.50
CA THR A 67 10.66 2.71 25.55
C THR A 67 10.69 3.92 26.49
N ASP A 68 11.38 3.76 27.62
CA ASP A 68 11.77 4.82 28.55
C ASP A 68 13.12 5.47 28.19
N GLU A 69 13.74 5.04 27.10
CA GLU A 69 15.02 5.54 26.60
C GLU A 69 14.84 6.27 25.25
N MET A 70 15.90 6.96 24.79
CA MET A 70 15.90 7.53 23.45
C MET A 70 16.19 6.43 22.42
N ILE A 71 15.38 6.39 21.36
CA ILE A 71 15.66 5.55 20.18
C ILE A 71 16.17 6.42 19.02
N GLN A 72 17.09 5.89 18.23
CA GLN A 72 17.54 6.52 17.00
C GLN A 72 16.78 5.92 15.82
N ILE A 73 16.04 6.75 15.11
CA ILE A 73 15.35 6.36 13.89
C ILE A 73 16.29 6.64 12.71
N ILE A 74 16.49 5.67 11.83
CA ILE A 74 17.48 5.71 10.75
C ILE A 74 16.77 5.93 9.41
N PHE A 75 17.28 6.88 8.63
CA PHE A 75 16.72 7.26 7.34
C PHE A 75 17.59 6.70 6.23
N ASP A 76 17.03 5.75 5.47
CA ASP A 76 17.68 5.14 4.31
C ASP A 76 17.36 5.98 3.05
N CYS A 77 18.41 6.54 2.44
CA CYS A 77 18.30 7.44 1.29
C CYS A 77 17.34 8.60 1.50
N GLY A 78 17.41 9.20 2.69
CA GLY A 78 16.56 10.30 3.12
C GLY A 78 15.07 10.00 3.19
N ALA A 79 14.71 8.72 3.29
CA ALA A 79 13.36 8.30 3.60
C ALA A 79 13.33 7.58 4.94
N LEU A 80 12.41 7.99 5.80
CA LEU A 80 12.13 7.35 7.06
C LEU A 80 11.52 5.95 6.88
N ILE A 81 10.77 5.77 5.79
CA ILE A 81 10.12 4.52 5.43
C ILE A 81 10.69 4.05 4.10
N SER A 82 11.05 2.77 4.03
CA SER A 82 11.33 2.07 2.78
C SER A 82 10.24 1.04 2.48
N TYR A 83 10.16 0.60 1.22
CA TYR A 83 9.16 -0.37 0.77
C TYR A 83 9.72 -1.25 -0.34
N THR A 84 9.14 -2.44 -0.52
CA THR A 84 9.64 -3.48 -1.43
C THR A 84 9.68 -3.07 -2.92
N GLY A 85 8.81 -2.15 -3.34
CA GLY A 85 8.78 -1.61 -4.70
C GLY A 85 9.77 -0.47 -4.98
N LYS A 86 10.49 0.03 -3.96
CA LYS A 86 11.39 1.19 -4.13
C LYS A 86 12.70 0.75 -4.80
N VAL A 87 12.95 1.23 -6.03
CA VAL A 87 14.28 1.08 -6.65
C VAL A 87 15.29 1.84 -5.81
N ARG A 88 16.24 1.12 -5.19
CA ARG A 88 17.34 1.73 -4.44
C ARG A 88 18.41 2.22 -5.43
N PRO A 89 18.82 3.48 -5.38
CA PRO A 89 19.96 3.93 -6.16
C PRO A 89 21.23 3.16 -5.72
N GLU A 90 22.12 2.82 -6.66
CA GLU A 90 23.36 2.06 -6.39
C GLU A 90 24.32 2.81 -5.43
N ILE A 91 24.18 4.13 -5.35
CA ILE A 91 24.95 5.00 -4.47
C ILE A 91 23.96 5.79 -3.64
N CYS A 92 24.01 5.59 -2.34
CA CYS A 92 23.19 6.27 -1.36
C CYS A 92 24.05 6.56 -0.13
N ASP A 93 24.78 7.68 -0.18
CA ASP A 93 25.81 8.00 0.81
C ASP A 93 25.27 8.77 2.01
N THR A 94 23.97 9.05 2.04
CA THR A 94 23.32 9.82 3.11
C THR A 94 22.33 8.94 3.88
N ALA A 95 22.86 8.28 4.92
CA ALA A 95 22.07 7.86 6.07
C ALA A 95 22.15 8.98 7.13
N TYR A 96 21.00 9.42 7.62
CA TYR A 96 20.93 10.29 8.80
C TYR A 96 20.04 9.64 9.84
N SER A 97 20.16 10.08 11.10
CA SER A 97 19.32 9.61 12.18
C SER A 97 18.58 10.76 12.86
N GLN A 98 17.44 10.44 13.46
CA GLN A 98 16.69 11.33 14.33
C GLN A 98 16.48 10.62 15.67
N GLY A 99 16.90 11.27 16.76
CA GLY A 99 16.53 10.82 18.10
C GLY A 99 15.05 11.04 18.38
N LEU A 100 14.40 10.04 18.94
CA LEU A 100 13.02 10.09 19.41
C LEU A 100 13.02 9.77 20.91
N GLU A 101 12.68 10.75 21.74
CA GLU A 101 12.66 10.58 23.20
C GLU A 101 11.54 9.62 23.63
N ALA A 102 11.59 9.17 24.89
CA ALA A 102 10.58 8.30 25.48
C ALA A 102 9.16 8.85 25.28
N GLY A 103 8.27 8.02 24.73
CA GLY A 103 6.88 8.35 24.45
C GLY A 103 6.64 9.37 23.31
N GLN A 104 7.70 9.86 22.65
CA GLN A 104 7.52 10.74 21.50
C GLN A 104 7.11 9.96 20.25
N SER A 105 6.46 10.68 19.34
CA SER A 105 6.15 10.18 18.01
C SER A 105 6.66 11.11 16.91
N THR A 106 6.97 10.52 15.77
CA THR A 106 7.32 11.22 14.54
C THR A 106 6.41 10.76 13.40
N LYS A 107 6.16 11.65 12.46
CA LYS A 107 5.25 11.41 11.33
C LYS A 107 5.97 11.71 10.03
N THR A 108 5.79 10.84 9.03
CA THR A 108 6.28 11.08 7.67
C THR A 108 5.21 10.72 6.66
N THR A 109 5.25 11.40 5.51
CA THR A 109 4.40 11.10 4.37
C THR A 109 5.27 11.00 3.13
N ILE A 110 5.12 9.89 2.40
CA ILE A 110 5.78 9.64 1.12
C ILE A 110 4.73 9.41 0.04
N LYS A 111 5.07 9.79 -1.20
CA LYS A 111 4.24 9.56 -2.38
C LYS A 111 4.76 8.36 -3.15
N ILE A 112 3.89 7.39 -3.44
CA ILE A 112 4.25 6.15 -4.13
C ILE A 112 3.38 6.02 -5.37
N LYS A 113 3.98 5.84 -6.54
CA LYS A 113 3.21 5.62 -7.77
C LYS A 113 2.44 4.31 -7.68
N GLU A 114 1.31 4.24 -8.38
CA GLU A 114 0.50 3.01 -8.41
C GLU A 114 1.29 1.78 -8.87
N GLU A 115 2.19 1.94 -9.84
CA GLU A 115 3.02 0.87 -10.37
C GLU A 115 3.97 0.28 -9.32
N ASP A 116 4.49 1.12 -8.42
CA ASP A 116 5.41 0.74 -7.35
C ASP A 116 4.68 0.22 -6.09
N PHE A 117 3.39 0.58 -5.94
CA PHE A 117 2.54 0.13 -4.84
C PHE A 117 2.06 -1.33 -5.00
N LYS A 118 2.42 -2.00 -6.10
CA LYS A 118 2.03 -3.37 -6.42
C LYS A 118 3.23 -4.30 -6.28
N VAL A 119 3.34 -5.00 -5.16
CA VAL A 119 4.27 -6.14 -5.06
C VAL A 119 3.45 -7.41 -5.01
N ASN A 120 3.45 -8.12 -6.14
CA ASN A 120 2.79 -9.39 -6.44
C ASN A 120 2.24 -10.14 -5.21
N ASN A 121 0.92 -10.21 -5.13
CA ASN A 121 0.08 -10.85 -4.09
C ASN A 121 -0.18 -9.99 -2.85
N GLU A 122 -1.18 -9.09 -3.03
CA GLU A 122 -2.10 -8.49 -2.04
C GLU A 122 -1.52 -7.59 -0.94
N ASP A 123 -0.22 -7.67 -0.68
CA ASP A 123 0.36 -7.15 0.56
C ASP A 123 1.55 -6.23 0.30
N PHE A 124 1.34 -4.92 0.52
CA PHE A 124 2.41 -3.93 0.41
C PHE A 124 3.18 -3.83 1.72
N MET A 125 4.50 -4.04 1.65
CA MET A 125 5.38 -4.07 2.82
C MET A 125 6.14 -2.76 2.98
N LEU A 126 6.04 -2.20 4.19
CA LEU A 126 6.80 -1.05 4.65
C LEU A 126 7.86 -1.49 5.66
N PHE A 127 8.96 -0.76 5.71
CA PHE A 127 10.03 -0.98 6.69
C PHE A 127 10.51 0.32 7.31
N VAL A 128 10.80 0.26 8.61
CA VAL A 128 11.45 1.30 9.42
C VAL A 128 12.71 0.70 10.02
N GLU A 129 13.82 1.43 9.92
CA GLU A 129 15.10 1.07 10.55
C GLU A 129 15.32 1.96 11.78
N TYR A 130 15.76 1.37 12.88
CA TYR A 130 15.97 2.07 14.15
C TYR A 130 17.08 1.39 14.95
N GLU A 131 17.61 2.09 15.95
CA GLU A 131 18.62 1.62 16.87
C GLU A 131 18.23 2.03 18.29
N VAL A 132 18.23 1.05 19.20
CA VAL A 132 18.13 1.27 20.65
C VAL A 132 19.55 1.28 21.21
N ALA A 133 19.79 2.00 22.31
CA ALA A 133 21.11 2.07 22.93
C ALA A 133 21.68 0.66 23.14
N ASP A 134 22.91 0.44 22.68
CA ASP A 134 23.67 -0.81 22.81
C ASP A 134 23.04 -2.07 22.18
N SER A 135 21.95 -1.95 21.40
CA SER A 135 21.30 -3.09 20.72
C SER A 135 21.74 -3.31 19.27
N GLY A 136 22.42 -2.31 18.68
CA GLY A 136 22.67 -2.24 17.25
C GLY A 136 21.41 -1.91 16.44
N VAL A 137 21.56 -1.90 15.11
CA VAL A 137 20.50 -1.53 14.16
C VAL A 137 19.49 -2.67 13.97
N SER A 138 18.22 -2.37 14.22
CA SER A 138 17.06 -3.21 13.99
C SER A 138 16.20 -2.70 12.83
N LYS A 139 15.43 -3.61 12.23
CA LYS A 139 14.53 -3.31 11.12
C LYS A 139 13.16 -3.91 11.37
N MET A 140 12.15 -3.05 11.44
CA MET A 140 10.77 -3.44 11.61
C MET A 140 10.03 -3.40 10.27
N GLY A 141 9.48 -4.54 9.86
CA GLY A 141 8.67 -4.66 8.66
C GLY A 141 7.20 -4.82 9.00
N PHE A 142 6.31 -4.20 8.23
CA PHE A 142 4.87 -4.33 8.42
C PHE A 142 4.08 -4.17 7.13
N GLN A 143 2.85 -4.66 7.17
CA GLN A 143 2.02 -4.86 6.01
C GLN A 143 0.87 -3.86 5.97
N LEU A 144 0.67 -3.24 4.80
CA LEU A 144 -0.55 -2.49 4.50
C LEU A 144 -1.59 -3.42 3.88
N ARG A 145 -2.77 -3.48 4.50
CA ARG A 145 -3.92 -4.26 4.02
C ARG A 145 -5.04 -3.35 3.57
N ALA A 146 -5.76 -3.79 2.54
CA ALA A 146 -6.98 -3.12 2.09
C ALA A 146 -8.01 -3.09 3.23
N ARG A 147 -8.70 -1.96 3.40
CA ARG A 147 -9.87 -1.83 4.29
C ARG A 147 -11.14 -1.54 3.51
#